data_AF-A0A2T5C8V7-F1
#
_entry.id   AF-A0A2T5C8V7-F1
#
_cell.length_a   1.000
_cell.length_b   1.000
_cell.length_c   1.000
_cell.angle_alpha   90.00
_cell.angle_beta   90.00
_cell.angle_gamma   90.00
#
_symmetry.space_group_name_H-M   'P 1'
#
loop_
_entity.id
_entity.type
_entity.pdbx_description
1 polymer ?
#
loop_
_entity_poly.entity_id
_entity_poly.type
_entity_poly.pdbx_seq_one_letter_code
_entity_poly.pdbx_strand_id
1 'polypeptide(L)'
;MEYIVVFLTYLSKATERLKQEDYEHALTMLPQGGKDIMNTLADQWMRRGWDEGKIEGRSEGQVEGVRSTILDLVLAKFDHIPMGLTGKLSAIEDLGALKGLSVSLIKADSLEAFLAHLDKAAKPDTQ
;
A
#
# COMPACT_ATOMS: atom_id res chain seq x y z
N MET A 1 -7.49 30.47 2.94
CA MET A 1 -7.85 29.13 2.42
C MET A 1 -8.43 29.21 1.01
N GLU A 2 -9.42 30.06 0.72
CA GLU A 2 -10.01 30.18 -0.64
C GLU A 2 -9.00 30.49 -1.76
N TYR A 3 -8.04 31.40 -1.54
CA TYR A 3 -7.05 31.77 -2.56
C TYR A 3 -6.13 30.61 -2.99
N ILE A 4 -5.80 29.70 -2.08
CA ILE A 4 -4.94 28.54 -2.37
C ILE A 4 -5.72 27.50 -3.17
N VAL A 5 -7.00 27.28 -2.85
CA VAL A 5 -7.86 26.37 -3.62
C VAL A 5 -8.07 26.90 -5.03
N VAL A 6 -8.29 28.20 -5.20
CA VAL A 6 -8.39 28.85 -6.53
C VAL A 6 -7.07 28.73 -7.31
N PHE A 7 -5.93 28.94 -6.65
CA PHE A 7 -4.59 28.78 -7.24
C PHE A 7 -4.34 27.34 -7.72
N LEU A 8 -4.57 26.34 -6.86
CA LEU A 8 -4.40 24.93 -7.21
C LEU A 8 -5.37 24.48 -8.30
N THR A 9 -6.60 24.99 -8.28
CA THR A 9 -7.61 24.73 -9.33
C THR A 9 -7.22 25.35 -10.67
N TYR A 10 -6.53 26.49 -10.67
CA TYR A 10 -6.00 27.10 -11.89
C TYR A 10 -4.83 26.28 -12.43
N LEU A 11 -3.88 25.89 -11.58
CA LEU A 11 -2.75 25.04 -11.96
C LEU A 11 -3.20 23.66 -12.46
N SER A 12 -4.24 23.07 -11.87
CA SER A 12 -4.77 21.77 -12.31
C SER A 12 -5.54 21.84 -13.65
N LYS A 13 -5.93 23.04 -14.09
CA LYS A 13 -6.59 23.28 -15.39
C LYS A 13 -5.59 23.64 -16.49
N ALA A 14 -4.33 23.90 -16.16
CA ALA A 14 -3.28 24.08 -17.14
C ALA A 14 -2.98 22.73 -17.81
N THR A 15 -3.28 22.63 -19.10
CA THR A 15 -3.16 21.40 -19.89
C THR A 15 -1.73 21.09 -20.34
N GLU A 16 -0.77 21.95 -20.02
CA GLU A 16 0.64 21.81 -20.38
C GLU A 16 1.52 21.56 -19.15
N ARG A 17 2.67 20.89 -19.33
CA ARG A 17 3.66 20.69 -18.26
C ARG A 17 4.18 22.06 -17.81
N LEU A 18 3.66 22.54 -16.70
CA LEU A 18 4.14 23.74 -16.02
C LEU A 18 5.60 23.57 -15.59
N LYS A 19 6.41 24.60 -15.87
CA LYS A 19 7.81 24.69 -15.43
C LYS A 19 7.89 25.36 -14.06
N GLN A 20 9.01 25.17 -13.37
CA GLN A 20 9.26 25.79 -12.06
C GLN A 20 9.04 27.32 -12.09
N GLU A 21 9.45 27.99 -13.17
CA GLU A 21 9.25 29.43 -13.36
C GLU A 21 7.77 29.85 -13.35
N ASP A 22 6.87 29.02 -13.90
CA ASP A 22 5.44 29.29 -13.95
C ASP A 22 4.82 29.27 -12.54
N TYR A 23 5.27 28.34 -11.70
CA TYR A 23 4.85 28.27 -10.29
C TYR A 23 5.38 29.45 -9.48
N GLU A 24 6.65 29.81 -9.67
CA GLU A 24 7.27 30.95 -8.97
C GLU A 24 6.54 32.25 -9.31
N HIS A 25 6.28 32.50 -10.60
CA HIS A 25 5.52 33.66 -11.05
C HIS A 25 4.10 33.67 -10.49
N ALA A 26 3.40 32.55 -10.52
CA ALA A 26 2.04 32.46 -9.99
C ALA A 26 1.98 32.67 -8.46
N LEU A 27 3.00 32.24 -7.71
CA LEU A 27 3.10 32.48 -6.26
C LEU A 27 3.28 33.96 -5.91
N THR A 28 3.85 34.78 -6.81
CA THR A 28 3.94 36.24 -6.62
C THR A 28 2.59 36.95 -6.73
N MET A 29 1.60 36.32 -7.35
CA MET A 29 0.24 36.86 -7.50
C MET A 29 -0.62 36.65 -6.24
N LEU A 30 -0.13 35.89 -5.26
CA LEU A 30 -0.77 35.72 -3.97
C LEU A 30 -0.49 36.95 -3.06
N PRO A 31 -1.44 37.35 -2.20
CA PRO A 31 -1.21 38.41 -1.22
C PRO A 31 -0.03 38.10 -0.29
N GLN A 32 0.52 39.13 0.38
CA GLN A 32 1.74 39.04 1.20
C GLN A 32 1.76 37.77 2.08
N GLY A 33 2.84 36.99 1.97
CA GLY A 33 3.02 35.72 2.67
C GLY A 33 2.67 34.47 1.86
N GLY A 34 2.16 34.60 0.61
CA GLY A 34 1.80 33.45 -0.23
C GLY A 34 2.95 32.45 -0.47
N LYS A 35 4.18 32.94 -0.73
CA LYS A 35 5.37 32.09 -0.90
C LYS A 35 5.71 31.31 0.38
N ASP A 36 5.72 31.99 1.52
CA ASP A 36 6.07 31.37 2.82
C ASP A 36 5.00 30.37 3.28
N ILE A 37 3.72 30.71 3.08
CA ILE A 37 2.60 29.81 3.34
C ILE A 37 2.70 28.56 2.45
N MET A 38 2.97 28.73 1.15
CA MET A 38 3.06 27.61 0.22
C MET A 38 4.26 26.72 0.47
N ASN A 39 5.43 27.28 0.81
CA ASN A 39 6.59 26.49 1.23
C ASN A 39 6.27 25.67 2.49
N THR A 40 5.65 26.31 3.49
CA THR A 40 5.27 25.64 4.74
C THR A 40 4.26 24.51 4.50
N LEU A 41 3.26 24.73 3.63
CA LEU A 41 2.28 23.70 3.27
C LEU A 41 2.92 22.56 2.49
N ALA A 42 3.82 22.85 1.54
CA ALA A 42 4.55 21.84 0.79
C ALA A 42 5.38 20.95 1.73
N ASP A 43 6.11 21.54 2.68
CA ASP A 43 6.87 20.80 3.68
C ASP A 43 5.97 19.91 4.54
N GLN A 44 4.82 20.42 4.98
CA GLN A 44 3.85 19.64 5.76
C GLN A 44 3.27 18.47 4.97
N TRP A 45 2.91 18.67 3.71
CA TRP A 45 2.40 17.60 2.85
C TRP A 45 3.46 16.56 2.53
N MET A 46 4.69 16.98 2.23
CA MET A 46 5.79 16.05 2.00
C MET A 46 6.08 15.19 3.24
N ARG A 47 6.08 15.79 4.43
CA ARG A 47 6.23 15.05 5.69
C ARG A 47 5.09 14.08 5.91
N ARG A 48 3.84 14.53 5.72
CA ARG A 48 2.67 13.66 5.88
C ARG A 48 2.71 12.48 4.90
N GLY A 49 2.99 12.74 3.62
CA GLY A 49 3.08 11.69 2.60
C GLY A 49 4.21 10.70 2.88
N TRP A 50 5.34 11.18 3.40
CA TRP A 50 6.43 10.30 3.85
C TRP A 50 6.02 9.42 5.03
N ASP A 51 5.36 9.99 6.03
CA ASP A 51 4.91 9.25 7.22
C ASP A 51 3.82 8.23 6.87
N GLU A 52 2.83 8.62 6.04
CA GLU A 52 1.78 7.74 5.54
C GLU A 52 2.38 6.59 4.70
N GLY A 53 3.23 6.91 3.71
CA GLY A 53 3.87 5.90 2.87
C GLY A 53 4.78 4.95 3.65
N LYS A 54 5.44 5.43 4.72
CA LYS A 54 6.23 4.57 5.60
C LYS A 54 5.37 3.60 6.40
N ILE A 55 4.18 4.02 6.83
CA ILE A 55 3.23 3.16 7.56
C ILE A 55 2.63 2.12 6.60
N GLU A 56 2.13 2.57 5.45
CA GLU A 56 1.53 1.71 4.42
C GLU A 56 2.55 0.69 3.91
N GLY A 57 3.73 1.13 3.48
CA GLY A 57 4.78 0.24 2.98
C GLY A 57 5.30 -0.75 4.04
N ARG A 58 5.27 -0.39 5.32
CA ARG A 58 5.56 -1.36 6.40
C ARG A 58 4.47 -2.41 6.53
N SER A 59 3.20 -2.02 6.44
CA SER A 59 2.06 -2.93 6.52
C SER A 59 2.04 -3.89 5.33
N GLU A 60 2.11 -3.36 4.11
CA GLU A 60 2.16 -4.14 2.88
C GLU A 60 3.38 -5.07 2.86
N GLY A 61 4.56 -4.56 3.21
CA GLY A 61 5.78 -5.37 3.26
C GLY A 61 5.70 -6.52 4.27
N GLN A 62 4.99 -6.36 5.39
CA GLN A 62 4.74 -7.45 6.34
C GLN A 62 3.81 -8.51 5.75
N VAL A 63 2.74 -8.11 5.07
CA VAL A 63 1.79 -9.03 4.42
C VAL A 63 2.49 -9.82 3.32
N GLU A 64 3.20 -9.14 2.40
CA GLU A 64 3.94 -9.78 1.32
C GLU A 64 5.07 -10.68 1.84
N GLY A 65 5.77 -10.26 2.89
CA GLY A 65 6.81 -11.07 3.52
C GLY A 65 6.26 -12.41 4.05
N VAL A 66 5.09 -12.40 4.68
CA VAL A 66 4.46 -13.65 5.15
C VAL A 66 3.95 -14.50 3.98
N ARG A 67 3.39 -13.90 2.93
CA ARG A 67 2.98 -14.62 1.71
C ARG A 67 4.17 -15.35 1.07
N SER A 68 5.29 -14.66 0.90
CA SER A 68 6.53 -15.26 0.39
C SER A 68 7.00 -16.41 1.29
N THR A 69 7.00 -16.19 2.61
CA THR A 69 7.42 -17.22 3.57
C THR A 69 6.55 -18.48 3.47
N ILE A 70 5.22 -18.33 3.30
CA ILE A 70 4.32 -19.47 3.11
C ILE A 70 4.68 -20.26 1.84
N LEU A 71 4.95 -19.56 0.72
CA LEU A 71 5.34 -20.20 -0.53
C LEU A 71 6.67 -20.96 -0.39
N ASP A 72 7.66 -20.36 0.26
CA ASP A 72 8.96 -20.97 0.52
C ASP A 72 8.81 -22.23 1.39
N LEU A 73 7.98 -22.16 2.43
CA LEU A 73 7.70 -23.30 3.31
C LEU A 73 6.94 -24.42 2.60
N VAL A 74 5.98 -24.09 1.73
CA VAL A 74 5.27 -25.07 0.90
C VAL A 74 6.24 -25.79 -0.03
N LEU A 75 7.09 -25.04 -0.73
CA LEU A 75 8.11 -25.60 -1.60
C LEU A 75 9.08 -26.48 -0.83
N ALA A 76 9.55 -26.04 0.34
CA ALA A 76 10.50 -26.79 1.15
C ALA A 76 9.91 -28.08 1.77
N LYS A 77 8.61 -28.09 2.07
CA LYS A 77 7.96 -29.22 2.74
C LYS A 77 7.36 -30.24 1.78
N PHE A 78 6.86 -29.79 0.63
CA PHE A 78 6.11 -30.62 -0.31
C PHE A 78 6.77 -30.72 -1.69
N ASP A 79 7.95 -30.11 -1.88
CA ASP A 79 8.77 -30.12 -3.11
C ASP A 79 8.08 -29.53 -4.36
N HIS A 80 6.92 -28.89 -4.20
CA HIS A 80 6.25 -28.18 -5.29
C HIS A 80 5.25 -27.14 -4.76
N ILE A 81 4.97 -26.13 -5.58
CA ILE A 81 3.95 -25.11 -5.31
C ILE A 81 2.72 -25.42 -6.17
N PRO A 82 1.55 -25.74 -5.59
CA PRO A 82 0.36 -26.00 -6.38
C PRO A 82 -0.10 -24.76 -7.14
N MET A 83 -0.60 -24.99 -8.36
CA MET A 83 -1.08 -23.94 -9.25
C MET A 83 -2.22 -23.15 -8.58
N GLY A 84 -2.15 -21.82 -8.63
CA GLY A 84 -3.16 -20.93 -8.06
C GLY A 84 -2.98 -20.63 -6.58
N LEU A 85 -2.03 -21.24 -5.87
CA LEU A 85 -1.76 -20.94 -4.46
C LEU A 85 -1.39 -19.47 -4.25
N THR A 86 -0.53 -18.91 -5.09
CA THR A 86 -0.15 -17.49 -5.03
C THR A 86 -1.38 -16.58 -5.10
N GLY A 87 -2.29 -16.84 -6.04
CA GLY A 87 -3.52 -16.04 -6.17
C GLY A 87 -4.43 -16.14 -4.95
N LYS A 88 -4.55 -17.34 -4.34
CA LYS A 88 -5.31 -17.53 -3.10
C LYS A 88 -4.69 -16.76 -1.92
N LEU A 89 -3.37 -16.72 -1.81
CA LEU A 89 -2.66 -15.97 -0.77
C LEU A 89 -2.78 -14.45 -0.98
N SER A 90 -2.73 -13.99 -2.23
CA SER A 90 -2.90 -12.57 -2.58
C SER A 90 -4.28 -12.03 -2.19
N ALA A 91 -5.31 -12.88 -2.13
CA ALA A 91 -6.66 -12.49 -1.70
C ALA A 91 -6.79 -12.28 -0.18
N ILE A 92 -5.79 -12.68 0.63
CA ILE A 92 -5.85 -12.59 2.09
C ILE A 92 -5.02 -11.39 2.54
N GLU A 93 -5.69 -10.29 2.90
CA GLU A 93 -5.04 -9.06 3.38
C GLU A 93 -4.73 -9.08 4.88
N ASP A 94 -5.45 -9.91 5.65
CA ASP A 94 -5.25 -9.99 7.10
C ASP A 94 -3.94 -10.69 7.48
N LEU A 95 -3.01 -9.92 8.05
CA LEU A 95 -1.71 -10.41 8.49
C LEU A 95 -1.83 -11.51 9.57
N GLY A 96 -2.86 -11.43 10.42
CA GLY A 96 -3.13 -12.44 11.45
C GLY A 96 -3.48 -13.80 10.86
N ALA A 97 -4.37 -13.81 9.87
CA ALA A 97 -4.78 -14.98 9.11
C ALA A 97 -3.59 -15.60 8.38
N LEU A 98 -2.75 -14.80 7.73
CA LEU A 98 -1.52 -15.28 7.07
C LEU A 98 -0.53 -15.91 8.05
N LYS A 99 -0.31 -15.29 9.22
CA LYS A 99 0.51 -15.88 10.28
C LYS A 99 -0.09 -17.19 10.80
N GLY A 100 -1.42 -17.24 10.98
CA GLY A 100 -2.14 -18.46 11.34
C GLY A 100 -1.97 -19.58 10.30
N LEU A 101 -2.04 -19.24 9.01
CA LEU A 101 -1.80 -20.17 7.91
C LEU A 101 -0.37 -20.71 7.91
N SER A 102 0.63 -19.88 8.22
CA SER A 102 2.02 -20.31 8.35
C SER A 102 2.18 -21.38 9.44
N VAL A 103 1.52 -21.21 10.59
CA VAL A 103 1.51 -22.21 11.67
C VAL A 103 0.75 -23.48 11.24
N SER A 104 -0.37 -23.33 10.55
CA SER A 104 -1.15 -24.46 10.02
C SER A 104 -0.35 -25.29 9.02
N LEU A 105 0.44 -24.64 8.16
CA LEU A 105 1.30 -25.29 7.17
C LEU A 105 2.36 -26.16 7.84
N ILE A 106 3.00 -25.66 8.90
CA ILE A 106 4.00 -26.41 9.67
C ILE A 106 3.38 -27.69 10.26
N LYS A 107 2.13 -27.62 10.73
CA LYS A 107 1.39 -28.74 11.33
C LYS A 107 0.74 -29.69 10.34
N ALA A 108 0.54 -29.28 9.08
CA ALA A 108 -0.18 -30.08 8.10
C ALA A 108 0.63 -31.30 7.65
N ASP A 109 0.04 -32.49 7.65
CA ASP A 109 0.72 -33.72 7.20
C ASP A 109 0.76 -33.85 5.67
N SER A 110 -0.07 -33.10 4.95
CA SER A 110 -0.09 -33.07 3.48
C SER A 110 -0.47 -31.69 2.95
N LEU A 111 -0.24 -31.50 1.64
CA LEU A 111 -0.59 -30.27 0.94
C LEU A 111 -2.11 -30.08 0.88
N GLU A 112 -2.88 -31.16 0.70
CA GLU A 112 -4.34 -31.14 0.67
C GLU A 112 -4.91 -30.67 2.02
N ALA A 113 -4.34 -31.13 3.14
CA ALA A 113 -4.74 -30.69 4.46
C ALA A 113 -4.52 -29.18 4.63
N PHE A 114 -3.37 -28.66 4.18
CA PHE A 114 -3.10 -27.22 4.20
C PHE A 114 -4.06 -26.43 3.30
N LEU A 115 -4.31 -26.89 2.07
CA LEU A 115 -5.20 -26.22 1.13
C LEU A 115 -6.64 -26.16 1.66
N ALA A 116 -7.10 -27.18 2.38
CA ALA A 116 -8.42 -27.14 3.03
C ALA A 116 -8.50 -26.04 4.11
N HIS A 117 -7.43 -25.83 4.88
CA HIS A 117 -7.35 -24.72 5.84
C HIS A 117 -7.29 -23.36 5.15
N LEU A 118 -6.55 -23.25 4.04
CA LEU A 118 -6.48 -22.04 3.22
C LEU A 118 -7.85 -21.68 2.64
N ASP A 119 -8.57 -22.66 2.09
CA ASP A 119 -9.90 -22.42 1.51
C ASP A 119 -10.94 -22.00 2.54
N LYS A 120 -10.76 -22.39 3.80
CA LYS A 120 -11.58 -21.88 4.91
C LYS A 120 -11.22 -20.44 5.27
N ALA A 121 -9.93 -20.08 5.24
CA ALA A 121 -9.47 -18.72 5.54
C ALA A 121 -9.72 -17.72 4.40
N ALA A 122 -9.79 -18.19 3.15
CA ALA A 122 -10.05 -17.37 1.97
C ALA A 122 -11.56 -17.15 1.70
N LYS A 123 -12.45 -17.90 2.36
CA LYS A 123 -13.89 -17.63 2.32
C LYS A 123 -14.19 -16.55 3.35
N PRO A 124 -14.73 -15.38 2.97
CA PRO A 124 -15.22 -14.43 3.94
C PRO A 124 -16.34 -15.12 4.72
N ASP A 125 -16.34 -14.98 6.05
CA ASP A 125 -17.46 -15.41 6.88
C ASP A 125 -18.73 -14.74 6.34
N THR A 126 -19.54 -15.51 5.63
CA THR A 126 -20.93 -15.16 5.36
C THR A 126 -21.68 -15.33 6.69
N GLN A 127 -21.69 -14.28 7.51
CA GLN A 127 -22.64 -14.12 8.60
C GLN A 127 -23.34 -12.77 8.50
#